data_AF-A0A7J7LYV3-F1
#
_entry.id   AF-A0A7J7LYV3-F1
#
_cell.length_a   1.000
_cell.length_b   1.000
_cell.length_c   1.000
_cell.angle_alpha   90.00
_cell.angle_beta   90.00
_cell.angle_gamma   90.00
#
_symmetry.space_group_name_H-M   'P 1'
#
loop_
_entity.id
_entity.type
_entity.pdbx_description
1 polymer ?
#
loop_
_entity_poly.entity_id
_entity_poly.type
_entity_poly.pdbx_seq_one_letter_code
_entity_poly.pdbx_strand_id
1 'polypeptide(L)'
;MAATPMVPPNIQSGTPNFDNQQQQQPPPPPPPGTDMTGISFRDQLWLNSYPLDRNLVFDYFALSPFYDWSCNNEQLRMRSIHPLDISQLSNMKGVEFMLNEVMEPHLFVIRKQKRDDPKKVTPMLTYYVLDGSVYQAPQLCNVFASRIGRALYHLSKAFTTASSKLEKIGFGMSLY
;
A
#
# COMPACT_ATOMS: atom_id res chain seq x y z
N MET A 1 31.50 -66.22 9.44
CA MET A 1 32.04 -64.85 9.55
C MET A 1 32.79 -64.56 8.26
N ALA A 2 32.57 -63.38 7.66
CA ALA A 2 33.19 -62.83 6.44
C ALA A 2 32.58 -63.24 5.08
N ALA A 3 32.07 -62.24 4.33
CA ALA A 3 32.66 -61.74 3.08
C ALA A 3 31.73 -60.71 2.40
N THR A 4 32.26 -59.51 2.12
CA THR A 4 31.72 -58.46 1.23
C THR A 4 31.83 -58.89 -0.24
N PRO A 5 31.00 -58.36 -1.15
CA PRO A 5 31.55 -57.74 -2.38
C PRO A 5 30.73 -56.52 -2.87
N MET A 6 31.38 -55.37 -3.15
CA MET A 6 31.87 -54.87 -4.46
C MET A 6 30.84 -54.06 -5.28
N VAL A 7 31.22 -52.81 -5.58
CA VAL A 7 30.57 -51.83 -6.48
C VAL A 7 31.09 -52.04 -7.92
N PRO A 8 30.25 -51.88 -8.98
CA PRO A 8 30.51 -50.86 -10.02
C PRO A 8 29.21 -50.36 -10.73
N PRO A 9 29.28 -49.50 -11.77
CA PRO A 9 29.86 -48.17 -11.83
C PRO A 9 28.83 -47.08 -12.24
N ASN A 10 29.24 -45.84 -12.01
CA ASN A 10 28.57 -44.59 -12.38
C ASN A 10 28.37 -44.43 -13.90
N ILE A 11 27.15 -44.12 -14.35
CA ILE A 11 26.89 -43.47 -15.65
C ILE A 11 26.02 -42.23 -15.38
N GLN A 12 26.65 -41.07 -15.56
CA GLN A 12 26.01 -39.76 -15.61
C GLN A 12 25.01 -39.70 -16.78
N SER A 13 23.79 -39.23 -16.50
CA SER A 13 22.99 -38.52 -17.50
C SER A 13 22.52 -37.22 -16.86
N GLY A 14 22.98 -36.10 -17.42
CA GLY A 14 22.74 -34.77 -16.90
C GLY A 14 21.27 -34.37 -17.04
N THR A 15 20.69 -33.94 -15.92
CA THR A 15 19.48 -33.13 -15.90
C THR A 15 19.88 -31.65 -15.91
N PRO A 16 19.29 -30.80 -16.78
CA PRO A 16 19.53 -29.37 -16.73
C PRO A 16 18.84 -28.78 -15.49
N ASN A 17 19.61 -27.97 -14.75
CA ASN A 17 19.18 -27.13 -13.64
C ASN A 17 17.99 -26.25 -14.06
N PHE A 18 16.81 -26.48 -13.46
CA PHE A 18 15.68 -25.55 -13.45
C PHE A 18 15.62 -24.84 -12.09
N ASP A 19 16.69 -24.15 -11.72
CA ASP A 19 16.72 -23.24 -10.57
C ASP A 19 16.82 -21.80 -11.07
N ASN A 20 15.67 -21.13 -11.24
CA ASN A 20 15.47 -19.70 -10.97
C ASN A 20 14.12 -19.18 -11.51
N GLN A 21 13.02 -19.71 -10.99
CA GLN A 21 11.82 -18.89 -10.83
C GLN A 21 11.59 -18.70 -9.34
N GLN A 22 12.30 -17.72 -8.77
CA GLN A 22 11.91 -17.13 -7.50
C GLN A 22 10.50 -16.57 -7.70
N GLN A 23 9.52 -17.33 -7.23
CA GLN A 23 8.21 -16.79 -6.87
C GLN A 23 8.49 -15.67 -5.87
N GLN A 24 8.45 -14.44 -6.37
CA GLN A 24 8.43 -13.24 -5.54
C GLN A 24 7.14 -13.34 -4.72
N GLN A 25 7.27 -13.89 -3.52
CA GLN A 25 6.23 -13.79 -2.52
C GLN A 25 5.91 -12.30 -2.36
N PRO A 26 4.62 -11.91 -2.38
CA PRO A 26 4.26 -10.52 -2.14
C PRO A 26 4.90 -10.08 -0.82
N PRO A 27 5.45 -8.86 -0.75
CA PRO A 27 6.10 -8.37 0.46
C PRO A 27 5.16 -8.54 1.65
N PRO A 28 5.69 -8.90 2.84
CA PRO A 28 4.87 -9.13 4.01
C PRO A 28 3.97 -7.91 4.26
N PRO A 29 2.69 -8.12 4.64
CA PRO A 29 1.78 -7.01 4.88
C PRO A 29 2.37 -6.08 5.94
N PRO A 30 2.43 -4.77 5.68
CA PRO A 30 3.02 -3.82 6.61
C PRO A 30 2.24 -3.84 7.94
N PRO A 31 2.91 -3.64 9.08
CA PRO A 31 2.26 -3.67 10.38
C PRO A 31 1.14 -2.61 10.47
N PRO A 32 0.04 -2.91 11.18
CA PRO A 32 -1.11 -2.02 11.29
C PRO A 32 -0.69 -0.63 11.79
N GLY A 33 -0.99 0.41 10.99
CA GLY A 33 -0.67 1.79 11.33
C GLY A 33 0.61 2.35 10.70
N THR A 34 1.29 1.61 9.83
CA THR A 34 2.37 2.18 9.00
C THR A 34 1.79 3.22 8.04
N ASP A 35 2.25 4.46 8.13
CA ASP A 35 1.88 5.50 7.18
C ASP A 35 2.52 5.22 5.81
N MET A 36 1.73 4.68 4.88
CA MET A 36 2.17 4.38 3.51
C MET A 36 1.87 5.53 2.53
N THR A 37 1.51 6.72 3.02
CA THR A 37 1.27 7.89 2.15
C THR A 37 2.53 8.40 1.46
N GLY A 38 3.71 8.00 1.92
CA GLY A 38 5.00 8.35 1.32
C GLY A 38 5.46 7.47 0.16
N ILE A 39 4.72 6.41 -0.18
CA ILE A 39 5.11 5.46 -1.23
C ILE A 39 4.07 5.37 -2.35
N SER A 40 4.51 4.96 -3.54
CA SER A 40 3.64 4.66 -4.67
C SER A 40 3.99 3.29 -5.26
N PHE A 41 3.00 2.60 -5.81
CA PHE A 41 3.18 1.34 -6.52
C PHE A 41 2.83 1.51 -8.01
N ARG A 42 3.64 0.91 -8.88
CA ARG A 42 3.37 0.84 -10.33
C ARG A 42 4.04 -0.40 -10.90
N ASP A 43 3.30 -1.21 -11.65
CA ASP A 43 3.84 -2.35 -12.40
C ASP A 43 3.65 -2.11 -13.89
N GLN A 44 4.74 -1.76 -14.57
CA GLN A 44 4.72 -1.45 -16.00
C GLN A 44 4.54 -2.70 -16.88
N LEU A 45 4.96 -3.88 -16.43
CA LEU A 45 4.80 -5.11 -17.21
C LEU A 45 3.33 -5.51 -17.28
N TRP A 46 2.62 -5.38 -16.15
CA TRP A 46 1.18 -5.61 -16.09
C TRP A 46 0.43 -4.60 -16.98
N LEU A 47 0.74 -3.31 -16.86
CA LEU A 47 0.09 -2.23 -17.63
C LEU A 47 0.34 -2.32 -19.15
N ASN A 48 1.43 -2.96 -19.59
CA ASN A 48 1.69 -3.22 -21.00
C ASN A 48 0.91 -4.44 -21.53
N SER A 49 0.50 -5.35 -20.65
CA SER A 49 -0.14 -6.62 -21.01
C SER A 49 -1.67 -6.55 -20.93
N TYR A 50 -2.19 -5.74 -20.00
CA TYR A 50 -3.62 -5.66 -19.70
C TYR A 50 -4.11 -4.21 -19.73
N PRO A 51 -5.34 -3.95 -20.24
CA PRO A 51 -5.94 -2.63 -20.17
C PRO A 51 -6.29 -2.30 -18.71
N LEU A 52 -6.06 -1.05 -18.32
CA LEU A 52 -6.48 -0.54 -17.01
C LEU A 52 -7.93 -0.03 -17.11
N ASP A 53 -8.89 -0.95 -16.97
CA ASP A 53 -10.32 -0.69 -16.98
C ASP A 53 -10.99 -1.07 -15.65
N ARG A 54 -12.30 -0.82 -15.51
CA ARG A 54 -13.07 -1.15 -14.29
C ARG A 54 -13.03 -2.63 -13.91
N ASN A 55 -12.84 -3.53 -14.88
CA ASN A 55 -12.87 -4.96 -14.63
C ASN A 55 -11.55 -5.44 -14.05
N LEU A 56 -10.42 -4.91 -14.56
CA LEU A 56 -9.08 -5.37 -14.19
C LEU A 56 -8.36 -4.46 -13.19
N VAL A 57 -8.83 -3.24 -12.94
CA VAL A 57 -8.18 -2.32 -11.99
C VAL A 57 -8.10 -2.91 -10.57
N PHE A 58 -9.08 -3.70 -10.16
CA PHE A 58 -9.04 -4.32 -8.83
C PHE A 58 -7.98 -5.41 -8.74
N ASP A 59 -7.77 -6.16 -9.82
CA ASP A 59 -6.70 -7.16 -9.90
C ASP A 59 -5.33 -6.49 -9.94
N TYR A 60 -5.19 -5.40 -10.68
CA TYR A 60 -3.99 -4.58 -10.66
C TYR A 60 -3.69 -4.03 -9.25
N PHE A 61 -4.71 -3.49 -8.57
CA PHE A 61 -4.58 -2.98 -7.21
C PHE A 61 -4.16 -4.08 -6.22
N ALA A 62 -4.62 -5.32 -6.42
CA ALA A 62 -4.29 -6.45 -5.56
C ALA A 62 -2.79 -6.82 -5.58
N LEU A 63 -2.06 -6.44 -6.63
CA LEU A 63 -0.60 -6.62 -6.72
C LEU A 63 0.17 -5.60 -5.86
N SER A 64 -0.48 -4.50 -5.47
CA SER A 64 0.15 -3.43 -4.71
C SER A 64 0.37 -3.83 -3.24
N PRO A 65 1.37 -3.25 -2.55
CA PRO A 65 1.59 -3.48 -1.12
C PRO A 65 0.45 -2.92 -0.24
N PHE A 66 -0.51 -2.20 -0.83
CA PHE A 66 -1.67 -1.67 -0.15
C PHE A 66 -2.81 -2.70 0.00
N TYR A 67 -2.75 -3.80 -0.75
CA TYR A 67 -3.76 -4.84 -0.72
C TYR A 67 -3.64 -5.70 0.54
N ASP A 68 -4.78 -6.00 1.15
CA ASP A 68 -4.86 -6.80 2.37
C ASP A 68 -5.40 -8.18 2.03
N TRP A 69 -4.53 -9.19 2.03
CA TRP A 69 -4.88 -10.57 1.69
C TRP A 69 -5.85 -11.23 2.69
N SER A 70 -6.06 -10.63 3.86
CA SER A 70 -7.06 -11.10 4.83
C SER A 70 -8.47 -10.56 4.57
N CYS A 71 -8.64 -9.67 3.59
CA CYS A 71 -9.91 -9.02 3.31
C CYS A 71 -10.98 -9.98 2.75
N ASN A 72 -12.24 -9.55 2.85
CA ASN A 72 -13.39 -10.29 2.34
C ASN A 72 -13.31 -10.51 0.83
N ASN A 73 -12.75 -9.56 0.08
CA ASN A 73 -12.62 -9.68 -1.38
C ASN A 73 -11.75 -10.89 -1.77
N GLU A 74 -10.71 -11.18 -1.00
CA GLU A 74 -9.84 -12.34 -1.27
C GLU A 74 -10.55 -13.66 -0.94
N GLN A 75 -11.36 -13.68 0.12
CA GLN A 75 -12.22 -14.83 0.42
C GLN A 75 -13.25 -15.10 -0.70
N LEU A 76 -13.79 -14.06 -1.33
CA LEU A 76 -14.65 -14.22 -2.51
C LEU A 76 -13.87 -14.76 -3.71
N ARG A 77 -12.68 -14.21 -3.97
CA ARG A 77 -11.78 -14.67 -5.04
C ARG A 77 -11.45 -16.16 -4.89
N MET A 78 -11.12 -16.61 -3.68
CA MET A 78 -10.87 -18.03 -3.37
C MET A 78 -12.07 -18.95 -3.65
N ARG A 79 -13.30 -18.41 -3.57
CA ARG A 79 -14.54 -19.14 -3.87
C ARG A 79 -14.96 -19.01 -5.34
N SER A 80 -14.09 -18.47 -6.20
CA SER A 80 -14.39 -18.16 -7.60
C SER A 80 -15.59 -17.21 -7.77
N ILE A 81 -15.79 -16.32 -6.80
CA ILE A 81 -16.80 -15.26 -6.83
C ILE A 81 -16.10 -13.94 -7.14
N HIS A 82 -16.76 -13.06 -7.91
CA HIS A 82 -16.20 -11.75 -8.24
C HIS A 82 -15.87 -10.96 -6.97
N PRO A 83 -14.64 -10.45 -6.81
CA PRO A 83 -14.18 -9.88 -5.54
C PRO A 83 -14.91 -8.60 -5.13
N LEU A 84 -15.52 -7.89 -6.08
CA LEU A 84 -16.33 -6.69 -5.83
C LEU A 84 -17.85 -6.96 -5.83
N ASP A 85 -18.28 -8.23 -5.70
CA ASP A 85 -19.71 -8.57 -5.61
C ASP A 85 -20.33 -8.06 -4.30
N ILE A 86 -21.08 -6.97 -4.43
CA ILE A 86 -21.73 -6.26 -3.32
C ILE A 86 -22.74 -7.16 -2.60
N SER A 87 -23.42 -8.07 -3.33
CA SER A 87 -24.42 -8.96 -2.73
C SER A 87 -23.77 -9.89 -1.70
N GLN A 88 -22.55 -10.37 -1.98
CA GLN A 88 -21.80 -11.23 -1.08
C GLN A 88 -21.09 -10.42 0.01
N LEU A 89 -20.41 -9.33 -0.36
CA LEU A 89 -19.71 -8.45 0.59
C LEU A 89 -20.65 -7.93 1.68
N SER A 90 -21.89 -7.58 1.33
CA SER A 90 -22.88 -7.05 2.28
C SER A 90 -23.23 -8.03 3.41
N ASN A 91 -23.06 -9.34 3.18
CA ASN A 91 -23.32 -10.41 4.16
C ASN A 91 -22.09 -10.82 4.97
N MET A 92 -20.91 -10.29 4.66
CA MET A 92 -19.66 -10.58 5.36
C MET A 92 -19.36 -9.51 6.41
N LYS A 93 -18.59 -9.86 7.44
CA LYS A 93 -18.07 -8.90 8.43
C LYS A 93 -16.56 -8.90 8.33
N GLY A 94 -15.94 -7.72 8.41
CA GLY A 94 -14.49 -7.58 8.31
C GLY A 94 -14.06 -6.46 7.37
N VAL A 95 -12.80 -6.52 6.97
CA VAL A 95 -12.19 -5.56 6.05
C VAL A 95 -12.59 -5.91 4.62
N GLU A 96 -13.01 -4.92 3.86
CA GLU A 96 -13.33 -5.04 2.44
C GLU A 96 -12.83 -3.81 1.67
N PHE A 97 -12.65 -4.00 0.37
CA PHE A 97 -12.35 -2.96 -0.59
C PHE A 97 -13.53 -2.77 -1.54
N MET A 98 -13.79 -1.51 -1.88
CA MET A 98 -14.83 -1.10 -2.81
C MET A 98 -14.24 -0.21 -3.89
N LEU A 99 -14.70 -0.36 -5.12
CA LEU A 99 -14.42 0.57 -6.21
C LEU A 99 -15.48 1.69 -6.19
N ASN A 100 -15.06 2.89 -5.82
CA ASN A 100 -15.94 4.03 -5.59
C ASN A 100 -16.10 4.92 -6.82
N GLU A 101 -15.00 5.30 -7.47
CA GLU A 101 -15.01 6.14 -8.66
C GLU A 101 -14.20 5.49 -9.77
N VAL A 102 -14.67 5.71 -11.00
CA VAL A 102 -14.14 5.11 -12.21
C VAL A 102 -14.16 6.17 -13.31
N MET A 103 -12.97 6.57 -13.75
CA MET A 103 -12.72 7.45 -14.89
C MET A 103 -11.65 6.81 -15.76
N GLU A 104 -12.06 5.81 -16.54
CA GLU A 104 -11.13 5.02 -17.35
C GLU A 104 -10.44 5.87 -18.43
N PRO A 105 -9.14 5.63 -18.71
CA PRO A 105 -8.20 4.76 -17.99
C PRO A 105 -7.44 5.49 -16.86
N HIS A 106 -7.75 6.75 -16.60
CA HIS A 106 -6.87 7.68 -15.88
C HIS A 106 -7.00 7.65 -14.37
N LEU A 107 -8.21 7.48 -13.84
CA LEU A 107 -8.45 7.58 -12.41
C LEU A 107 -9.44 6.52 -11.92
N PHE A 108 -9.03 5.82 -10.86
CA PHE A 108 -9.90 4.95 -10.09
C PHE A 108 -9.71 5.22 -8.61
N VAL A 109 -10.81 5.21 -7.85
CA VAL A 109 -10.80 5.41 -6.40
C VAL A 109 -11.22 4.12 -5.73
N ILE A 110 -10.32 3.52 -4.96
CA ILE A 110 -10.57 2.31 -4.19
C ILE A 110 -10.62 2.67 -2.71
N ARG A 111 -11.68 2.25 -2.03
CA ARG A 111 -11.87 2.51 -0.61
C ARG A 111 -11.72 1.23 0.19
N LYS A 112 -10.82 1.25 1.18
CA LYS A 112 -10.77 0.24 2.25
C LYS A 112 -11.73 0.64 3.36
N GLN A 113 -12.59 -0.29 3.74
CA GLN A 113 -13.59 -0.07 4.78
C GLN A 113 -13.75 -1.32 5.63
N LYS A 114 -14.17 -1.13 6.88
CA LYS A 114 -14.52 -2.22 7.78
C LYS A 114 -16.04 -2.31 7.90
N ARG A 115 -16.59 -3.46 7.56
CA ARG A 115 -18.01 -3.78 7.72
C ARG A 115 -18.22 -4.49 9.05
N ASP A 116 -18.99 -3.84 9.93
CA ASP A 116 -19.42 -4.44 11.19
C ASP A 116 -20.80 -5.08 11.03
N ASP A 117 -21.67 -4.50 10.19
CA ASP A 117 -23.02 -5.00 9.85
C ASP A 117 -23.37 -4.63 8.39
N PRO A 118 -24.41 -5.26 7.79
CA PRO A 118 -24.81 -4.95 6.41
C PRO A 118 -25.11 -3.45 6.17
N LYS A 119 -25.59 -2.75 7.19
CA LYS A 119 -25.88 -1.29 7.16
C LYS A 119 -24.79 -0.44 7.80
N LYS A 120 -23.80 -1.03 8.46
CA LYS A 120 -22.78 -0.32 9.24
C LYS A 120 -21.39 -0.60 8.67
N VAL A 121 -20.84 0.43 8.05
CA VAL A 121 -19.54 0.40 7.40
C VAL A 121 -18.72 1.60 7.84
N THR A 122 -17.52 1.35 8.33
CA THR A 122 -16.57 2.38 8.76
C THR A 122 -15.51 2.58 7.66
N PRO A 123 -15.46 3.74 6.97
CA PRO A 123 -14.35 4.07 6.08
C PRO A 123 -13.01 4.01 6.84
N MET A 124 -11.99 3.42 6.23
CA MET A 124 -10.65 3.36 6.82
C MET A 124 -9.65 4.15 5.98
N LEU A 125 -9.39 3.71 4.74
CA LEU A 125 -8.39 4.31 3.86
C LEU A 125 -8.98 4.47 2.45
N THR A 126 -8.44 5.41 1.69
CA THR A 126 -8.77 5.61 0.28
C THR A 126 -7.47 5.53 -0.53
N TYR A 127 -7.55 4.93 -1.71
CA TYR A 127 -6.44 4.74 -2.63
C TYR A 127 -6.83 5.26 -4.00
N TYR A 128 -5.89 5.94 -4.65
CA TYR A 128 -6.03 6.41 -6.02
C TYR A 128 -5.18 5.55 -6.93
N VAL A 129 -5.76 5.08 -8.03
CA VAL A 129 -5.02 4.56 -9.18
C VAL A 129 -5.05 5.66 -10.23
N LEU A 130 -3.94 6.40 -10.36
CA LEU A 130 -3.78 7.56 -11.24
C LEU A 130 -2.77 7.21 -12.33
N ASP A 131 -3.23 7.13 -13.57
CA ASP A 131 -2.42 6.79 -14.76
C ASP A 131 -1.53 5.55 -14.55
N GLY A 132 -2.11 4.52 -13.90
CA GLY A 132 -1.43 3.27 -13.55
C GLY A 132 -0.58 3.32 -12.27
N SER A 133 -0.41 4.46 -11.62
CA SER A 133 0.28 4.56 -10.34
C SER A 133 -0.71 4.52 -9.17
N VAL A 134 -0.47 3.66 -8.18
CA VAL A 134 -1.30 3.49 -7.00
C VAL A 134 -0.74 4.29 -5.82
N TYR A 135 -1.57 5.12 -5.20
CA TYR A 135 -1.23 5.98 -4.06
C TYR A 135 -2.25 5.81 -2.93
N GLN A 136 -1.79 5.87 -1.69
CA GLN A 136 -2.67 6.04 -0.53
C GLN A 136 -3.03 7.52 -0.35
N ALA A 137 -4.32 7.82 -0.26
CA ALA A 137 -4.80 9.16 0.10
C ALA A 137 -4.45 9.46 1.58
N PRO A 138 -3.88 10.64 1.88
CA PRO A 138 -3.64 11.02 3.26
C PRO A 138 -4.97 11.23 3.99
N GLN A 139 -5.03 10.80 5.24
CA GLN A 139 -6.18 11.08 6.11
C GLN A 139 -6.30 12.59 6.32
N LEU A 140 -7.54 13.11 6.30
CA LEU A 140 -7.79 14.54 6.45
C LEU A 140 -7.18 15.10 7.76
N CYS A 141 -7.23 14.33 8.84
CA CYS A 141 -6.59 14.69 10.11
C CYS A 141 -5.07 14.85 9.99
N ASN A 142 -4.39 13.96 9.26
CA ASN A 142 -2.94 14.04 9.04
C ASN A 142 -2.57 15.26 8.19
N VAL A 143 -3.41 15.59 7.20
CA VAL A 143 -3.23 16.81 6.40
C VAL A 143 -3.33 18.03 7.31
N PHE A 144 -4.38 18.15 8.14
CA PHE A 144 -4.52 19.28 9.07
C PHE A 144 -3.37 19.36 10.07
N ALA A 145 -3.02 18.26 10.73
CA ALA A 145 -1.93 18.22 11.69
C ALA A 145 -0.60 18.68 11.06
N SER A 146 -0.29 18.22 9.84
CA SER A 146 0.92 18.62 9.13
C SER A 146 0.94 20.12 8.77
N ARG A 147 -0.20 20.68 8.36
CA ARG A 147 -0.34 22.10 7.99
C ARG A 147 -0.24 22.99 9.22
N ILE A 148 -0.93 22.65 10.31
CA ILE A 148 -0.87 23.36 11.59
C ILE A 148 0.55 23.29 12.18
N GLY A 149 1.17 22.10 12.20
CA GLY A 149 2.53 21.92 12.68
C GLY A 149 3.55 22.78 11.92
N ARG A 150 3.44 22.84 10.59
CA ARG A 150 4.30 23.72 9.76
C ARG A 150 4.08 25.20 10.06
N ALA A 151 2.83 25.63 10.22
CA ALA A 151 2.52 27.02 10.57
C ALA A 151 3.13 27.41 11.93
N LEU A 152 2.94 26.56 12.94
CA LEU A 152 3.51 26.77 14.28
C LEU A 152 5.04 26.78 14.27
N TYR A 153 5.66 25.89 13.49
CA TYR A 153 7.11 25.88 13.32
C TYR A 153 7.64 27.20 12.76
N HIS A 154 7.02 27.73 11.70
CA HIS A 154 7.42 29.01 11.11
C HIS A 154 7.19 30.19 12.06
N LEU A 155 6.09 30.17 12.82
CA LEU A 155 5.79 31.18 13.84
C LEU A 155 6.84 31.18 14.95
N SER A 156 7.16 30.00 15.50
CA SER A 156 8.20 29.83 16.52
C SER A 156 9.55 30.31 16.01
N LYS A 157 9.96 29.89 14.80
CA LYS A 157 11.20 30.32 14.16
C LYS A 157 11.26 31.84 13.98
N ALA A 158 10.15 32.48 13.59
CA ALA A 158 10.07 33.92 13.45
C ALA A 158 10.26 34.63 14.79
N PHE A 159 9.59 34.17 15.85
CA PHE A 159 9.76 34.73 17.19
C PHE A 159 11.18 34.57 17.74
N THR A 160 11.79 33.38 17.59
CA THR A 160 13.19 33.16 17.99
C THR A 160 14.16 34.04 17.21
N THR A 161 13.92 34.22 15.91
CA THR A 161 14.73 35.10 15.06
C THR A 161 14.55 36.57 15.45
N ALA A 162 13.33 37.01 15.77
CA ALA A 162 13.06 38.37 16.22
C ALA A 162 13.70 38.64 17.60
N SER A 163 13.52 37.73 18.55
CA SER A 163 14.10 37.80 19.90
C SER A 163 15.63 37.86 19.86
N SER A 164 16.29 36.99 19.10
CA SER A 164 17.76 37.02 18.97
C SER A 164 18.30 38.32 18.32
N LYS A 165 17.54 38.94 17.41
CA LYS A 165 17.89 40.25 16.85
C LYS A 165 17.67 41.39 17.84
N LEU A 166 16.63 41.33 18.66
CA LEU A 166 16.36 42.32 19.72
C LEU A 166 17.43 42.29 20.81
N GLU A 167 17.89 41.10 21.23
CA GLU A 167 19.00 40.97 22.19
C GLU A 167 20.28 41.63 21.67
N LYS A 168 20.61 41.45 20.38
CA LYS A 168 21.75 42.14 19.75
C LYS A 168 21.63 43.67 19.74
N ILE A 169 20.42 44.22 19.66
CA ILE A 169 20.20 45.67 19.67
C ILE A 169 20.32 46.23 21.10
N GLY A 170 19.85 45.49 22.11
CA GLY A 170 19.95 45.89 23.52
C GLY A 170 21.40 46.09 24.02
N PHE A 171 22.34 45.26 23.55
CA PHE A 171 23.77 45.43 23.87
C PHE A 171 24.43 46.63 23.17
N GLY A 172 23.91 47.09 22.02
CA GLY A 172 24.43 48.25 21.31
C GLY A 172 24.04 49.59 21.92
N MET A 173 22.96 49.63 22.70
CA MET A 173 22.44 50.86 23.32
C MET A 173 22.99 51.12 24.74
N SER A 174 23.73 50.18 25.32
CA SER A 174 24.33 50.31 26.66
C SER A 174 25.78 50.84 26.66
N LEU A 175 26.33 51.20 25.49
CA LEU A 175 27.72 51.67 25.32
C LEU A 175 27.83 53.17 24.98
N TYR A 176 26.80 53.98 25.26
CA TYR A 176 26.88 55.44 25.19
C TYR A 176 26.46 56.08 26.52
#